data_AF-A0A154P692-F1
#
_entry.id   AF-A0A154P692-F1
#
_cell.length_a   1.000
_cell.length_b   1.000
_cell.length_c   1.000
_cell.angle_alpha   90.00
_cell.angle_beta   90.00
_cell.angle_gamma   90.00
#
_symmetry.space_group_name_H-M   'P 1'
#
loop_
_entity.id
_entity.type
_entity.pdbx_description
1 polymer ?
#
loop_
_entity_poly.entity_id
_entity_poly.type
_entity_poly.pdbx_seq_one_letter_code
_entity_poly.pdbx_strand_id
1 'polypeptide(L)'
;MPFVLRRVEPQYMCRGHMPVGAAPRRCPVIVELETVANGALITSLKQLASLLINAEDIFADLTSELTAVADRSSQLRMRIDKVEKRLSSVDPKKVPVREYFTYTELVYDQDLSLLLYEIP
;
A
#
# COMPACT_ATOMS: atom_id res chain seq x y z
N MET A 1 9.14 65.82 33.55
CA MET A 1 10.18 65.73 32.49
C MET A 1 9.53 65.15 31.24
N PRO A 2 9.68 65.74 30.04
CA PRO A 2 9.17 65.14 28.81
C PRO A 2 10.17 64.08 28.32
N PHE A 3 9.71 62.86 28.06
CA PHE A 3 10.55 61.79 27.53
C PHE A 3 10.81 62.01 26.03
N VAL A 4 12.07 61.87 25.61
CA VAL A 4 12.46 61.93 24.20
C VAL A 4 11.88 60.72 23.47
N LEU A 5 10.92 60.96 22.58
CA LEU A 5 10.37 59.92 21.72
C LEU A 5 11.39 59.58 20.62
N ARG A 6 11.95 58.36 20.65
CA ARG A 6 12.79 57.86 19.55
C ARG A 6 11.87 57.18 18.53
N ARG A 7 11.83 57.71 17.32
CA ARG A 7 11.10 57.10 16.21
C ARG A 7 11.97 56.00 15.60
N VAL A 8 11.51 54.75 15.71
CA VAL A 8 12.16 53.59 15.09
C VAL A 8 11.40 53.29 13.81
N GLU A 9 12.10 53.34 12.68
CA GLU A 9 11.55 53.05 11.35
C GLU A 9 12.37 51.92 10.73
N PRO A 10 11.74 50.91 10.12
CA PRO A 10 12.46 49.80 9.51
C PRO A 10 13.16 50.27 8.22
N GLN A 11 14.50 50.20 8.18
CA GLN A 11 15.30 50.68 7.04
C GLN A 11 15.63 49.61 5.99
N TYR A 12 15.50 48.33 6.34
CA TYR A 12 15.95 47.19 5.51
C TYR A 12 14.92 46.05 5.49
N MET A 13 13.73 46.30 4.95
CA MET A 13 12.68 45.28 4.85
C MET A 13 12.76 44.42 3.56
N CYS A 14 13.55 44.84 2.57
CA CYS A 14 13.72 44.18 1.28
C CYS A 14 15.21 44.13 0.89
N ARG A 15 15.56 43.47 -0.22
CA ARG A 15 16.92 43.46 -0.80
C ARG A 15 17.45 44.84 -1.26
N GLY A 16 16.64 45.91 -1.14
CA GLY A 16 16.98 47.29 -1.52
C GLY A 16 16.77 48.30 -0.38
N HIS A 17 17.54 49.40 -0.41
CA HIS A 17 17.46 50.50 0.56
C HIS A 17 16.28 51.41 0.26
N MET A 18 15.54 51.82 1.30
CA MET A 18 14.43 52.76 1.19
C MET A 18 14.93 54.17 0.81
N PRO A 19 14.54 54.74 -0.34
CA PRO A 19 14.88 56.13 -0.65
C PRO A 19 14.17 57.06 0.35
N VAL A 20 14.97 57.83 1.09
CA VAL A 20 14.49 58.80 2.09
C VAL A 20 13.62 59.85 1.38
N GLY A 21 12.32 59.88 1.69
CA GLY A 21 11.36 60.87 1.17
C GLY A 21 10.40 60.38 0.07
N ALA A 22 10.36 59.08 -0.25
CA ALA A 22 9.41 58.56 -1.23
C ALA A 22 7.95 58.62 -0.75
N ALA A 23 7.05 59.08 -1.62
CA ALA A 23 5.62 59.17 -1.34
C ALA A 23 5.00 57.77 -1.09
N PRO A 24 4.02 57.65 -0.16
CA PRO A 24 3.49 56.37 0.31
C PRO A 24 2.85 55.49 -0.79
N ARG A 25 2.45 56.07 -1.93
CA ARG A 25 1.81 55.36 -3.05
C ARG A 25 2.77 54.70 -4.04
N ARG A 26 4.07 54.96 -3.95
CA ARG A 26 5.12 54.33 -4.79
C ARG A 26 6.29 53.86 -3.94
N CYS A 27 6.01 53.36 -2.74
CA CYS A 27 7.01 52.78 -1.87
C CYS A 27 7.52 51.47 -2.52
N PRO A 28 8.79 51.39 -2.96
CA PRO A 28 9.34 50.19 -3.60
C PRO A 28 9.24 48.94 -2.70
N VAL A 29 9.25 49.13 -1.37
CA VAL A 29 9.12 48.06 -0.38
C VAL A 29 7.75 47.38 -0.41
N ILE A 30 6.66 48.10 -0.69
CA ILE A 30 5.33 47.48 -0.75
C ILE A 30 5.25 46.54 -1.96
N VAL A 31 5.81 46.99 -3.10
CA VAL A 31 5.86 46.18 -4.34
C VAL A 31 6.77 44.96 -4.14
N GLU A 32 7.95 45.12 -3.54
CA GLU A 32 8.86 44.00 -3.24
C GLU A 32 8.27 43.02 -2.21
N LEU A 33 7.51 43.50 -1.22
CA LEU A 33 6.82 42.61 -0.28
C LEU A 33 5.71 41.82 -0.98
N GLU A 34 4.96 42.46 -1.87
CA GLU A 34 3.95 41.81 -2.70
C GLU A 34 4.59 40.76 -3.63
N THR A 35 5.75 41.05 -4.24
CA THR A 35 6.45 40.08 -5.10
C THR A 35 6.97 38.89 -4.31
N VAL A 36 7.53 39.10 -3.11
CA VAL A 36 7.99 38.02 -2.22
C VAL A 36 6.81 37.17 -1.74
N ALA A 37 5.70 37.80 -1.35
CA ALA A 37 4.49 37.09 -0.94
C ALA A 37 3.91 36.25 -2.09
N ASN A 38 3.80 36.83 -3.28
CA ASN A 38 3.35 36.11 -4.47
C ASN A 38 4.31 34.97 -4.86
N GLY A 39 5.62 35.17 -4.73
CA GLY A 39 6.64 34.14 -4.93
C GLY A 39 6.51 32.98 -3.94
N ALA A 40 6.25 33.29 -2.66
CA ALA A 40 6.00 32.29 -1.63
C ALA A 40 4.72 31.48 -1.92
N LEU A 41 3.64 32.15 -2.37
CA LEU A 41 2.40 31.49 -2.77
C LEU A 41 2.60 30.57 -3.98
N ILE A 42 3.27 31.03 -5.04
CA ILE A 42 3.57 30.22 -6.22
C ILE A 42 4.42 29.01 -5.85
N THR A 43 5.43 29.21 -5.00
CA THR A 43 6.29 28.11 -4.53
C THR A 43 5.49 27.08 -3.73
N SER A 44 4.61 27.54 -2.84
CA SER A 44 3.72 26.68 -2.06
C SER A 44 2.79 25.88 -2.97
N LEU A 45 2.20 26.52 -3.99
CA LEU A 45 1.36 25.83 -4.99
C LEU A 45 2.14 24.77 -5.77
N LYS A 46 3.38 25.07 -6.18
CA LYS A 46 4.24 24.08 -6.85
C LYS A 46 4.58 22.90 -5.95
N GLN A 47 4.90 23.16 -4.69
CA GLN A 47 5.17 22.11 -3.71
C GLN A 47 3.95 21.22 -3.48
N LEU A 48 2.75 21.80 -3.37
CA LEU A 48 1.50 21.06 -3.26
C LEU A 48 1.21 20.24 -4.52
N ALA A 49 1.43 20.78 -5.71
CA ALA A 49 1.27 20.05 -6.96
C ALA A 49 2.22 18.84 -7.04
N SER A 50 3.50 19.03 -6.69
CA SER A 50 4.46 17.92 -6.60
C SER A 50 4.02 16.87 -5.57
N LEU A 51 3.51 17.29 -4.41
CA LEU A 51 3.00 16.36 -3.41
C LEU A 51 1.81 15.54 -3.93
N LEU A 52 0.87 16.17 -4.64
CA LEU A 52 -0.29 15.49 -5.21
C LEU A 52 0.10 14.46 -6.27
N ILE A 53 1.07 14.77 -7.14
CA ILE A 53 1.58 13.81 -8.13
C ILE A 53 2.18 12.59 -7.43
N ASN A 54 3.02 12.80 -6.42
CA ASN A 54 3.59 11.68 -5.65
C ASN A 54 2.51 10.87 -4.93
N ALA A 55 1.47 11.51 -4.40
CA ALA A 55 0.37 10.83 -3.76
C ALA A 55 -0.44 9.99 -4.76
N GLU A 56 -0.68 10.53 -5.97
CA GLU A 56 -1.34 9.82 -7.07
C GLU A 56 -0.58 8.54 -7.45
N ASP A 57 0.74 8.63 -7.60
CA ASP A 57 1.60 7.47 -7.91
C ASP A 57 1.48 6.39 -6.82
N ILE A 58 1.57 6.78 -5.53
CA ILE A 58 1.42 5.84 -4.41
C ILE A 58 0.03 5.17 -4.41
N PHE A 59 -1.03 5.93 -4.65
CA PHE A 59 -2.38 5.37 -4.66
C PHE A 59 -2.64 4.50 -5.89
N ALA A 60 -2.03 4.80 -7.04
CA ALA A 60 -2.11 3.96 -8.23
C ALA A 60 -1.45 2.59 -7.99
N ASP A 61 -0.24 2.59 -7.42
CA ASP A 61 0.46 1.35 -7.06
C ASP A 61 -0.32 0.53 -6.04
N LEU A 62 -0.80 1.17 -4.97
CA LEU A 62 -1.62 0.51 -3.96
C LEU A 62 -2.89 -0.10 -4.56
N THR A 63 -3.56 0.63 -5.45
CA THR A 63 -4.78 0.15 -6.11
C THR A 63 -4.48 -1.07 -6.99
N SER A 64 -3.36 -1.06 -7.70
CA SER A 64 -2.90 -2.21 -8.50
C SER A 64 -2.66 -3.44 -7.62
N GLU A 65 -1.92 -3.29 -6.53
CA GLU A 65 -1.63 -4.38 -5.60
C GLU A 65 -2.89 -4.94 -4.95
N LEU A 66 -3.78 -4.07 -4.47
CA LEU A 66 -5.05 -4.48 -3.86
C LEU A 66 -5.95 -5.20 -4.86
N THR A 67 -5.96 -4.77 -6.13
CA THR A 67 -6.71 -5.45 -7.20
C THR A 67 -6.14 -6.85 -7.42
N ALA A 68 -4.83 -7.00 -7.50
CA ALA A 68 -4.19 -8.32 -7.62
C ALA A 68 -4.49 -9.24 -6.44
N VAL A 69 -4.52 -8.69 -5.21
CA VAL A 69 -4.92 -9.45 -4.00
C VAL A 69 -6.39 -9.84 -4.05
N ALA A 70 -7.28 -8.95 -4.48
CA ALA A 70 -8.71 -9.21 -4.63
C ALA A 70 -8.97 -10.33 -5.64
N ASP A 71 -8.29 -10.30 -6.79
CA ASP A 71 -8.41 -11.33 -7.83
C ASP A 71 -7.97 -12.70 -7.32
N ARG A 72 -6.80 -12.77 -6.66
CA ARG A 72 -6.30 -14.01 -6.06
C ARG A 72 -7.25 -14.53 -4.98
N SER A 73 -7.80 -13.64 -4.16
CA SER A 73 -8.76 -13.98 -3.11
C SER A 73 -10.07 -14.52 -3.70
N SER A 74 -10.54 -13.93 -4.80
CA SER A 74 -11.71 -14.41 -5.54
C SER A 74 -11.48 -15.81 -6.12
N GLN A 75 -10.33 -16.04 -6.75
CA GLN A 75 -9.96 -17.37 -7.25
C GLN A 75 -9.87 -18.41 -6.12
N LEU A 76 -9.30 -18.04 -4.97
CA LEU A 76 -9.24 -18.90 -3.81
C LEU A 76 -10.64 -19.22 -3.27
N ARG A 77 -11.53 -18.22 -3.19
CA ARG A 77 -12.94 -18.42 -2.81
C ARG A 77 -13.62 -19.44 -3.71
N MET A 78 -13.51 -19.29 -5.03
CA MET A 78 -14.09 -20.26 -5.98
C MET A 78 -13.55 -21.69 -5.77
N ARG A 79 -12.26 -21.83 -5.45
CA ARG A 79 -11.67 -23.15 -5.15
C ARG A 79 -12.19 -23.74 -3.85
N ILE A 80 -12.35 -22.91 -2.81
CA ILE A 80 -12.94 -23.31 -1.53
C ILE A 80 -14.38 -23.78 -1.75
N ASP A 81 -15.20 -22.99 -2.44
CA ASP A 81 -16.61 -23.33 -2.71
C ASP A 81 -16.73 -24.64 -3.51
N LYS A 82 -15.80 -24.88 -4.45
CA LYS A 82 -15.75 -26.15 -5.19
C LYS A 82 -15.41 -27.33 -4.27
N VAL A 83 -14.46 -27.17 -3.37
CA VAL A 83 -14.09 -28.21 -2.39
C VAL A 83 -15.26 -28.47 -1.43
N GLU A 84 -15.90 -27.43 -0.93
CA GLU A 84 -17.05 -27.52 -0.02
C GLU A 84 -18.22 -28.26 -0.68
N LYS A 85 -18.56 -27.91 -1.94
CA LYS A 85 -19.58 -28.64 -2.71
C LYS A 85 -19.24 -30.12 -2.84
N ARG A 86 -17.98 -30.45 -3.19
CA ARG A 86 -17.55 -31.86 -3.29
C ARG A 86 -17.63 -32.58 -1.94
N LEU A 87 -17.19 -31.93 -0.86
CA LEU A 87 -17.24 -32.49 0.49
C LEU A 87 -18.69 -32.77 0.91
N SER A 88 -19.61 -31.84 0.63
CA SER A 88 -21.03 -32.00 0.94
C SER A 88 -21.71 -33.14 0.16
N SER A 89 -21.20 -33.48 -1.04
CA SER A 89 -21.72 -34.59 -1.84
C SER A 89 -21.16 -35.97 -1.49
N VAL A 90 -20.09 -36.04 -0.69
CA VAL A 90 -19.44 -37.31 -0.34
C VAL A 90 -20.11 -37.91 0.88
N ASP A 91 -20.65 -39.11 0.74
CA ASP A 91 -21.09 -39.94 1.87
C ASP A 91 -19.90 -40.74 2.40
N PRO A 92 -19.37 -40.43 3.60
CA PRO A 92 -18.17 -41.08 4.14
C PRO A 92 -18.35 -42.59 4.34
N LYS A 93 -19.59 -43.09 4.44
CA LYS A 93 -19.85 -44.54 4.59
C LYS A 93 -19.76 -45.31 3.27
N LYS A 94 -19.77 -44.61 2.13
CA LYS A 94 -19.71 -45.21 0.79
C LYS A 94 -18.34 -45.08 0.13
N VAL A 95 -17.36 -44.48 0.81
CA VAL A 95 -15.99 -44.35 0.31
C VAL A 95 -15.22 -45.63 0.65
N PRO A 96 -14.81 -46.45 -0.34
CA PRO A 96 -14.02 -47.65 -0.08
C PRO A 96 -12.63 -47.26 0.42
N VAL A 97 -12.19 -47.88 1.52
CA VAL A 97 -10.83 -47.76 2.02
C VAL A 97 -9.93 -48.63 1.13
N ARG A 98 -8.89 -48.04 0.54
CA ARG A 98 -7.90 -48.81 -0.20
C ARG A 98 -7.00 -49.52 0.79
N GLU A 99 -7.12 -50.84 0.87
CA GLU A 99 -6.18 -51.66 1.64
C GLU A 99 -4.87 -51.76 0.86
N TYR A 100 -3.79 -51.26 1.46
CA TYR A 100 -2.44 -51.47 0.96
C TYR A 100 -1.90 -52.67 1.72
N PHE A 101 -1.73 -53.80 1.03
CA PHE A 101 -1.08 -54.97 1.63
C PHE A 101 0.31 -54.56 2.08
N THR A 102 0.55 -54.74 3.37
CA THR A 102 1.91 -54.63 3.91
C THR A 102 2.70 -55.82 3.37
N TYR A 103 3.98 -55.63 3.05
CA TYR A 103 4.83 -56.70 2.49
C TYR A 103 4.85 -57.97 3.35
N THR A 104 4.49 -57.88 4.62
CA THR A 104 4.31 -59.01 5.53
C THR A 104 3.12 -59.90 5.15
N GLU A 105 1.99 -59.36 4.71
CA GLU A 105 0.78 -60.16 4.40
C GLU A 105 0.89 -60.93 3.07
N LEU A 106 1.62 -60.39 2.08
CA LEU A 106 1.85 -61.04 0.79
C LEU A 106 2.76 -62.28 0.89
N VAL A 107 3.62 -62.34 1.91
CA VAL A 107 4.52 -63.48 2.13
C VAL A 107 3.76 -64.64 2.79
N TYR A 108 2.89 -64.36 3.76
CA TYR A 108 2.11 -65.42 4.44
C TYR A 108 1.05 -66.08 3.53
N ASP A 109 0.49 -65.35 2.55
CA ASP A 109 -0.51 -65.90 1.62
C ASP A 109 0.12 -66.87 0.60
N GLN A 110 1.38 -66.62 0.22
CA GLN A 110 2.10 -67.45 -0.74
C GLN A 110 2.58 -68.78 -0.11
N ASP A 111 2.98 -68.77 1.18
CA ASP A 111 3.43 -69.96 1.90
C ASP A 111 2.29 -70.93 2.28
N LEU A 112 1.08 -70.43 2.54
CA LEU A 112 -0.10 -71.28 2.84
C LEU A 112 -0.56 -72.11 1.64
N SER A 113 -0.34 -71.62 0.42
CA SER A 113 -0.65 -72.34 -0.82
C SER A 113 0.32 -73.49 -1.12
N LEU A 114 1.56 -73.42 -0.61
CA LEU A 114 2.58 -74.45 -0.75
C LEU A 114 2.42 -75.58 0.29
N LEU A 115 1.99 -75.25 1.51
CA LEU A 115 1.78 -76.23 2.59
C LEU A 115 0.55 -77.14 2.40
N LEU A 116 -0.41 -76.77 1.54
CA LEU A 116 -1.58 -77.59 1.22
C LEU A 116 -1.34 -78.61 0.10
N TYR A 117 -0.15 -78.63 -0.51
CA TYR A 117 0.18 -79.54 -1.62
C TYR A 117 1.07 -80.73 -1.22
N GLU A 118 1.48 -80.85 0.05
CA GLU A 118 2.36 -81.92 0.53
C GLU A 118 1.70 -82.76 1.64
N ILE A 119 0.59 -83.42 1.32
CA ILE A 119 0.13 -84.59 2.08
C ILE A 119 -0.17 -85.72 1.08
N PRO A 120 0.63 -86.80 1.04
CA PRO A 120 0.34 -87.98 0.22
C PRO A 120 -0.86 -88.79 0.76
#